data_AF-A0A7V6GVR5-F1
#
_entry.id   AF-A0A7V6GVR5-F1
#
_cell.length_a   1.000
_cell.length_b   1.000
_cell.length_c   1.000
_cell.angle_alpha   90.00
_cell.angle_beta   90.00
_cell.angle_gamma   90.00
#
_symmetry.space_group_name_H-M   'P 1'
#
loop_
_entity.id
_entity.type
_entity.pdbx_description
1 polymer ?
#
loop_
_entity_poly.entity_id
_entity_poly.type
_entity_poly.pdbx_seq_one_letter_code
_entity_poly.pdbx_strand_id
1 'polypeptide(L)'
;MGNVWLAFGLTLIAGLSTGIGSLIAFFAKKTNTKFLSTSLGFSAGVMIYVSMVEIFSNASDVLTEVHGEKIGVLYTIIAFFGGMLFIALIDKLIPSEKNPHEVKMVETEDEEVNKDRLKRTGVLTALAIAIHNFPEGLATFVAALQEPRVAIPIVAAIAIHNIPEGIAVSVPIYYATGSKKKAFLYSFASGLSEPIGALIGYLILMPFMNDTVSGILNAAVAGIMVFISVDELLPSAREYGEHHLSIYGMVAGMAVMAISLWLFI
;
A
#
# COMPACT_ATOMS: atom_id res chain seq x y z
N MET A 1 -18.56 -12.66 -22.63
CA MET A 1 -17.09 -12.65 -22.86
C MET A 1 -16.52 -11.24 -23.09
N GLY A 2 -17.19 -10.34 -23.80
CA GLY A 2 -16.70 -8.95 -23.98
C GLY A 2 -16.42 -8.19 -22.67
N ASN A 3 -17.29 -8.33 -21.66
CA ASN A 3 -17.12 -7.67 -20.37
C ASN A 3 -15.97 -8.23 -19.52
N VAL A 4 -15.58 -9.50 -19.72
CA VAL A 4 -14.47 -10.15 -18.97
C VAL A 4 -13.13 -9.56 -19.37
N TRP A 5 -12.89 -9.41 -20.67
CA TRP A 5 -11.66 -8.80 -21.18
C TRP A 5 -11.55 -7.32 -20.80
N LEU A 6 -12.68 -6.59 -20.81
CA LEU A 6 -12.73 -5.21 -20.36
C LEU A 6 -12.42 -5.10 -18.86
N ALA A 7 -13.08 -5.91 -18.02
CA ALA A 7 -12.86 -5.92 -16.57
C ALA A 7 -11.41 -6.27 -16.22
N PHE A 8 -10.84 -7.26 -16.90
CA PHE A 8 -9.43 -7.63 -16.73
C PHE A 8 -8.51 -6.49 -17.19
N GLY A 9 -8.82 -5.85 -18.32
CA GLY A 9 -8.06 -4.71 -18.83
C GLY A 9 -8.07 -3.52 -17.88
N LEU A 10 -9.22 -3.21 -17.28
CA LEU A 10 -9.36 -2.16 -16.27
C LEU A 10 -8.56 -2.48 -15.00
N THR A 11 -8.64 -3.72 -14.53
CA THR A 11 -7.86 -4.16 -13.36
C THR A 11 -6.35 -4.19 -13.65
N LEU A 12 -5.96 -4.53 -14.88
CA LEU A 12 -4.58 -4.47 -15.30
C LEU A 12 -4.07 -3.02 -15.33
N ILE A 13 -4.88 -2.06 -15.78
CA ILE A 13 -4.52 -0.64 -15.76
C ILE A 13 -4.32 -0.15 -14.32
N ALA A 14 -5.21 -0.52 -13.41
CA ALA A 14 -5.09 -0.24 -11.98
C ALA A 14 -3.77 -0.82 -11.42
N GLY A 15 -3.52 -2.12 -11.57
CA GLY A 15 -2.28 -2.77 -11.12
C GLY A 15 -0.99 -2.17 -11.67
N LEU A 16 -0.98 -1.86 -12.98
CA LEU A 16 0.18 -1.30 -13.65
C LEU A 16 0.51 0.13 -13.20
N SER A 17 -0.44 0.87 -12.63
CA SER A 17 -0.20 2.21 -12.11
C SER A 17 0.77 2.23 -10.92
N THR A 18 0.86 1.12 -10.15
CA THR A 18 1.93 0.89 -9.17
C THR A 18 3.30 0.95 -9.85
N GLY A 19 3.43 0.32 -11.02
CA GLY A 19 4.64 0.39 -11.84
C GLY A 19 4.93 1.80 -12.36
N ILE A 20 3.89 2.59 -12.66
CA ILE A 20 4.05 4.01 -13.07
C ILE A 20 4.64 4.83 -11.91
N GLY A 21 4.16 4.64 -10.68
CA GLY A 21 4.72 5.27 -9.50
C GLY A 21 6.21 5.00 -9.32
N SER A 22 6.66 3.79 -9.68
CA SER A 22 8.08 3.41 -9.60
C SER A 22 9.01 4.20 -10.54
N LEU A 23 8.45 4.82 -11.59
CA LEU A 23 9.21 5.66 -12.51
C LEU A 23 9.79 6.89 -11.80
N ILE A 24 9.22 7.31 -10.67
CA ILE A 24 9.78 8.41 -9.88
C ILE A 24 11.21 8.11 -9.41
N ALA A 25 11.53 6.83 -9.15
CA ALA A 25 12.87 6.40 -8.76
C ALA A 25 13.91 6.61 -9.87
N PHE A 26 13.50 6.83 -11.13
CA PHE A 26 14.41 7.16 -12.22
C PHE A 26 14.90 8.61 -12.16
N PHE A 27 14.16 9.50 -11.52
CA PHE A 27 14.56 10.88 -11.25
C PHE A 27 15.32 11.03 -9.94
N ALA A 28 15.25 10.03 -9.05
CA ALA A 28 16.01 9.98 -7.83
C ALA A 28 17.52 9.92 -8.11
N LYS A 29 18.28 10.67 -7.31
CA LYS A 29 19.74 10.55 -7.21
C LYS A 29 20.04 9.97 -5.83
N LYS A 30 20.87 8.93 -5.75
CA LYS A 30 21.18 8.23 -4.49
C LYS A 30 21.65 9.16 -3.34
N THR A 31 22.19 10.33 -3.65
CA THR A 31 22.65 11.33 -2.69
C THR A 31 21.59 12.35 -2.25
N ASN A 32 20.40 12.36 -2.84
CA ASN A 32 19.36 13.35 -2.57
C ASN A 32 18.42 12.91 -1.43
N THR A 33 18.92 12.98 -0.20
CA THR A 33 18.16 12.65 1.01
C THR A 33 16.88 13.46 1.21
N LYS A 34 16.81 14.69 0.68
CA LYS A 34 15.58 15.51 0.69
C LYS A 34 14.47 14.85 -0.12
N PHE A 35 14.79 14.39 -1.34
CA PHE A 35 13.82 13.68 -2.17
C PHE A 35 13.37 12.37 -1.51
N LEU A 36 14.31 11.60 -0.95
CA LEU A 36 13.99 10.38 -0.19
C LEU A 36 12.99 10.67 0.94
N SER A 37 13.28 11.66 1.78
CA SER A 37 12.44 12.03 2.93
C SER A 37 11.06 12.52 2.51
N THR A 38 10.97 13.42 1.52
CA THR A 38 9.68 13.91 1.00
C THR A 38 8.87 12.78 0.37
N SER A 39 9.49 11.90 -0.42
CA SER A 39 8.79 10.80 -1.10
C SER A 39 8.27 9.75 -0.12
N LEU A 40 9.06 9.35 0.87
CA LEU A 40 8.62 8.39 1.89
C LEU A 40 7.53 8.99 2.80
N GLY A 41 7.69 10.25 3.20
CA GLY A 41 6.66 10.99 3.92
C GLY A 41 5.36 11.05 3.13
N PHE A 42 5.43 11.41 1.84
CA PHE A 42 4.28 11.45 0.93
C PHE A 42 3.56 10.11 0.82
N SER A 43 4.30 9.02 0.59
CA SER A 43 3.72 7.68 0.55
C SER A 43 3.05 7.29 1.87
N ALA A 44 3.70 7.55 3.02
CA ALA A 44 3.10 7.30 4.33
C ALA A 44 1.80 8.10 4.54
N GLY A 45 1.78 9.36 4.13
CA GLY A 45 0.60 10.22 4.21
C GLY A 45 -0.57 9.69 3.38
N VAL A 46 -0.32 9.28 2.13
CA VAL A 46 -1.35 8.67 1.28
C VAL A 46 -1.88 7.39 1.91
N MET A 47 -0.98 6.47 2.30
CA MET A 47 -1.35 5.15 2.82
C MET A 47 -2.17 5.29 4.11
N ILE A 48 -1.78 6.17 5.03
CA ILE A 48 -2.55 6.44 6.25
C ILE A 48 -3.93 7.01 5.92
N TYR A 49 -4.00 7.99 5.01
CA TYR A 49 -5.26 8.65 4.68
C TYR A 49 -6.27 7.68 4.04
N VAL A 50 -5.86 6.93 3.01
CA VAL A 50 -6.72 5.92 2.37
C VAL A 50 -7.14 4.85 3.37
N SER A 51 -6.21 4.33 4.15
CA SER A 51 -6.50 3.26 5.10
C SER A 51 -7.60 3.66 6.08
N MET A 52 -7.56 4.91 6.58
CA MET A 52 -8.51 5.37 7.59
C MET A 52 -9.82 5.89 7.01
N VAL A 53 -9.74 6.70 5.95
CA VAL A 53 -10.91 7.44 5.42
C VAL A 53 -11.72 6.58 4.44
N GLU A 54 -11.06 5.69 3.70
CA GLU A 54 -11.71 4.88 2.68
C GLU A 54 -11.80 3.42 3.11
N ILE A 55 -10.67 2.73 3.29
CA ILE A 55 -10.67 1.27 3.45
C ILE A 55 -11.32 0.86 4.78
N PHE A 56 -10.89 1.45 5.90
CA PHE A 56 -11.47 1.14 7.21
C PHE A 56 -12.94 1.56 7.31
N SER A 57 -13.28 2.74 6.78
CA SER A 57 -14.67 3.23 6.78
C SER A 57 -15.58 2.31 5.98
N ASN A 58 -15.22 2.00 4.74
CA ASN A 58 -15.98 1.11 3.87
C ASN A 58 -16.10 -0.30 4.48
N ALA A 59 -15.03 -0.83 5.07
CA ALA A 59 -15.08 -2.11 5.78
C ALA A 59 -16.07 -2.09 6.95
N SER A 60 -16.12 -0.97 7.69
CA SER A 60 -17.09 -0.77 8.77
C SER A 60 -18.52 -0.71 8.25
N ASP A 61 -18.77 0.04 7.17
CA ASP A 61 -20.11 0.16 6.59
C ASP A 61 -20.63 -1.21 6.13
N VAL A 62 -19.81 -1.96 5.39
CA VAL A 62 -20.14 -3.31 4.92
C VAL A 62 -20.41 -4.27 6.09
N LEU A 63 -19.56 -4.27 7.12
CA LEU A 63 -19.72 -5.19 8.25
C LEU A 63 -20.91 -4.84 9.14
N THR A 64 -21.23 -3.55 9.28
CA THR A 64 -22.40 -3.09 10.06
C THR A 64 -23.72 -3.34 9.34
N GLU A 65 -23.73 -3.28 8.01
CA GLU A 65 -24.89 -3.66 7.21
C GLU A 65 -25.23 -5.15 7.39
N VAL A 66 -24.22 -6.01 7.43
CA VAL A 66 -24.41 -7.47 7.51
C VAL A 66 -24.67 -7.97 8.93
N HIS A 67 -23.95 -7.45 9.94
CA HIS A 67 -23.97 -7.98 11.31
C HIS A 67 -24.68 -7.06 12.33
N GLY A 68 -25.17 -5.91 11.87
CA GLY A 68 -25.70 -4.85 12.72
C GLY A 68 -24.59 -3.98 13.34
N GLU A 69 -24.94 -2.75 13.71
CA GLU A 69 -24.00 -1.69 14.09
C GLU A 69 -22.94 -2.12 15.11
N LYS A 70 -23.37 -2.65 16.27
CA LYS A 70 -22.44 -2.98 17.36
C LYS A 70 -21.48 -4.14 17.02
N ILE A 71 -21.99 -5.19 16.38
CA ILE A 71 -21.18 -6.38 16.06
C ILE A 71 -20.31 -6.11 14.84
N GLY A 72 -20.83 -5.43 13.83
CA GLY A 72 -20.08 -5.02 12.64
C GLY A 72 -18.87 -4.16 13.00
N VAL A 73 -19.06 -3.11 13.82
CA VAL A 73 -17.95 -2.28 14.30
C VAL A 73 -16.91 -3.11 15.07
N LEU A 74 -17.36 -4.05 15.91
CA LEU A 74 -16.44 -4.94 16.64
C LEU A 74 -15.59 -5.80 15.68
N TYR A 75 -16.19 -6.34 14.63
CA TYR A 75 -15.46 -7.10 13.61
C TYR A 75 -14.44 -6.23 12.88
N THR A 76 -14.80 -4.99 12.51
CA THR A 76 -13.87 -4.04 11.89
C THR A 76 -12.66 -3.77 12.78
N ILE A 77 -12.89 -3.48 14.07
CA ILE A 77 -11.83 -3.19 15.04
C ILE A 77 -10.91 -4.40 15.22
N ILE A 78 -11.47 -5.60 15.43
CA ILE A 78 -10.69 -6.82 15.63
C ILE A 78 -9.87 -7.14 14.37
N ALA A 79 -10.47 -7.03 13.19
CA ALA A 79 -9.78 -7.28 11.94
C ALA A 79 -8.65 -6.27 11.70
N PHE A 80 -8.89 -4.98 11.92
CA PHE A 80 -7.89 -3.92 11.78
C PHE A 80 -6.67 -4.13 12.68
N PHE A 81 -6.88 -4.30 13.98
CA PHE A 81 -5.77 -4.57 14.90
C PHE A 81 -5.17 -5.97 14.70
N GLY A 82 -5.96 -6.94 14.24
CA GLY A 82 -5.48 -8.26 13.82
C GLY A 82 -4.51 -8.16 12.65
N GLY A 83 -4.81 -7.31 11.66
CA GLY A 83 -3.91 -6.99 10.55
C GLY A 83 -2.60 -6.34 11.01
N MET A 84 -2.67 -5.34 11.90
CA MET A 84 -1.48 -4.74 12.52
C MET A 84 -0.62 -5.78 13.24
N LEU A 85 -1.25 -6.64 14.05
CA LEU A 85 -0.56 -7.70 14.77
C LEU A 85 0.08 -8.70 13.79
N PHE A 86 -0.64 -9.08 12.74
CA PHE A 86 -0.14 -10.00 11.73
C PHE A 86 1.14 -9.49 11.06
N ILE A 87 1.15 -8.24 10.59
CA ILE A 87 2.35 -7.67 9.96
C ILE A 87 3.47 -7.46 10.98
N ALA A 88 3.17 -7.06 12.22
CA ALA A 88 4.17 -6.95 13.27
C ALA A 88 4.83 -8.31 13.60
N LEU A 89 4.06 -9.41 13.53
CA LEU A 89 4.60 -10.76 13.70
C LEU A 89 5.49 -11.15 12.52
N ILE A 90 5.07 -10.86 11.28
CA ILE A 90 5.92 -11.07 10.08
C ILE A 90 7.22 -10.28 10.23
N ASP A 91 7.13 -9.02 10.63
CA ASP A 91 8.27 -8.14 10.83
C ASP A 91 9.27 -8.71 11.85
N LYS A 92 8.75 -9.24 12.96
CA LYS A 92 9.56 -9.86 14.03
C LYS A 92 10.21 -11.18 13.62
N LEU A 93 9.60 -11.92 12.69
CA LEU A 93 10.19 -13.16 12.15
C LEU A 93 11.37 -12.90 11.21
N ILE A 94 11.57 -11.64 10.79
CA ILE A 94 12.74 -11.22 10.00
C ILE A 94 13.90 -10.89 10.96
N PRO A 95 15.07 -11.55 10.83
CA PRO A 95 16.17 -11.49 11.81
C PRO A 95 16.58 -10.09 12.30
N SER A 96 16.86 -9.97 13.60
CA SER A 96 17.07 -8.71 14.35
C SER A 96 18.37 -7.95 14.05
N GLU A 97 19.39 -8.58 13.45
CA GLU A 97 20.56 -7.85 12.93
C GLU A 97 20.19 -6.84 11.82
N LYS A 98 18.92 -6.85 11.37
CA LYS A 98 18.34 -6.01 10.33
C LYS A 98 17.03 -5.32 10.77
N ASN A 99 16.69 -5.32 12.06
CA ASN A 99 15.42 -4.75 12.55
C ASN A 99 15.62 -3.29 13.05
N PRO A 100 15.00 -2.28 12.40
CA PRO A 100 15.19 -0.86 12.69
C PRO A 100 14.68 -0.40 14.07
N HIS A 101 13.94 -1.24 14.80
CA HIS A 101 13.27 -0.84 16.04
C HIS A 101 14.14 -0.87 17.30
N GLU A 102 15.32 -1.47 17.24
CA GLU A 102 16.28 -1.32 18.33
C GLU A 102 16.98 0.03 18.17
N VAL A 103 16.54 1.02 18.95
CA VAL A 103 17.27 2.28 19.15
C VAL A 103 18.62 1.95 19.78
N LYS A 104 19.61 1.64 18.95
CA LYS A 104 21.00 1.57 19.37
C LYS A 104 21.51 3.01 19.48
N MET A 105 21.48 3.53 20.70
CA MET A 105 22.37 4.62 21.07
C MET A 105 23.80 4.14 20.81
N VAL A 106 24.50 4.73 19.83
CA VAL A 106 25.95 5.00 19.80
C VAL A 106 26.39 5.20 18.34
N GLU A 107 26.79 6.44 18.08
CA GLU A 107 27.79 6.96 17.15
C GLU A 107 28.20 6.08 15.94
N THR A 108 27.96 6.65 14.75
CA THR A 108 28.40 6.20 13.42
C THR A 108 27.84 4.85 12.95
N GLU A 109 26.62 4.85 12.43
CA GLU A 109 26.14 3.73 11.60
C GLU A 109 26.97 3.63 10.32
N ASP A 110 27.52 2.44 10.05
CA ASP A 110 28.18 2.12 8.78
C ASP A 110 27.20 2.29 7.60
N GLU A 111 27.71 2.77 6.46
CA GLU A 111 26.91 2.90 5.23
C GLU A 111 26.21 1.59 4.80
N GLU A 112 26.75 0.43 5.19
CA GLU A 112 26.16 -0.88 4.87
C GLU A 112 24.88 -1.18 5.69
N VAL A 113 24.85 -0.81 6.97
CA VAL A 113 23.68 -1.02 7.84
C VAL A 113 22.48 -0.20 7.34
N ASN A 114 22.75 1.04 6.91
CA ASN A 114 21.75 1.94 6.33
C ASN A 114 21.18 1.43 4.98
N LYS A 115 22.01 0.78 4.15
CA LYS A 115 21.54 0.17 2.88
C LYS A 115 20.63 -1.04 3.13
N ASP A 116 20.94 -1.84 4.13
CA ASP A 116 20.15 -3.03 4.45
C ASP A 116 18.77 -2.70 5.02
N ARG A 117 18.66 -1.65 5.86
CA ARG A 117 17.39 -1.15 6.39
C ARG A 117 16.48 -0.62 5.28
N LEU A 118 16.97 0.28 4.42
CA LEU A 118 16.17 0.78 3.28
C LEU A 118 15.72 -0.35 2.35
N LYS A 119 16.58 -1.36 2.12
CA LYS A 119 16.19 -2.51 1.30
C LYS A 119 15.05 -3.28 1.95
N ARG A 120 15.10 -3.51 3.28
CA ARG A 120 14.03 -4.15 4.05
C ARG A 120 12.74 -3.36 3.93
N THR A 121 12.76 -2.06 4.22
CA THR A 121 11.59 -1.18 4.12
C THR A 121 10.92 -1.32 2.75
N GLY A 122 11.69 -1.27 1.66
CA GLY A 122 11.15 -1.45 0.32
C GLY A 122 10.59 -2.85 0.02
N VAL A 123 11.23 -3.92 0.52
CA VAL A 123 10.77 -5.31 0.33
C VAL A 123 9.50 -5.59 1.14
N LEU A 124 9.45 -5.15 2.40
CA LEU A 124 8.29 -5.29 3.28
C LEU A 124 7.11 -4.50 2.74
N THR A 125 7.36 -3.27 2.30
CA THR A 125 6.34 -2.43 1.64
C THR A 125 5.82 -3.11 0.38
N ALA A 126 6.70 -3.70 -0.46
CA ALA A 126 6.28 -4.43 -1.66
C ALA A 126 5.41 -5.66 -1.34
N LEU A 127 5.76 -6.41 -0.30
CA LEU A 127 4.99 -7.58 0.14
C LEU A 127 3.61 -7.15 0.66
N ALA A 128 3.56 -6.14 1.51
CA ALA A 128 2.30 -5.66 2.06
C ALA A 128 1.39 -5.08 0.98
N ILE A 129 1.95 -4.27 0.06
CA ILE A 129 1.23 -3.79 -1.12
C ILE A 129 0.72 -4.96 -1.94
N ALA A 130 1.51 -6.00 -2.18
CA ALA A 130 1.03 -7.17 -2.93
C ALA A 130 -0.13 -7.92 -2.23
N ILE A 131 -0.15 -7.96 -0.89
CA ILE A 131 -1.23 -8.57 -0.11
C ILE A 131 -2.51 -7.73 -0.20
N HIS A 132 -2.37 -6.41 -0.17
CA HIS A 132 -3.43 -5.40 -0.26
C HIS A 132 -4.08 -5.33 -1.65
N ASN A 133 -3.23 -5.29 -2.68
CA ASN A 133 -3.66 -5.16 -4.07
C ASN A 133 -4.36 -6.42 -4.59
N PHE A 134 -4.16 -7.57 -3.94
CA PHE A 134 -4.84 -8.80 -4.34
C PHE A 134 -6.37 -8.75 -4.15
N PRO A 135 -6.92 -8.45 -2.94
CA PRO A 135 -8.35 -8.17 -2.76
C PRO A 135 -8.86 -7.01 -3.63
N GLU A 136 -8.08 -5.95 -3.77
CA GLU A 136 -8.47 -4.78 -4.57
C GLU A 136 -8.65 -5.12 -6.05
N GLY A 137 -7.74 -5.91 -6.62
CA GLY A 137 -7.85 -6.39 -7.99
C GLY A 137 -9.08 -7.27 -8.21
N LEU A 138 -9.43 -8.11 -7.23
CA LEU A 138 -10.67 -8.89 -7.28
C LEU A 138 -11.92 -7.99 -7.24
N ALA A 139 -11.96 -7.03 -6.32
CA ALA A 139 -13.08 -6.10 -6.19
C ALA A 139 -13.26 -5.26 -7.47
N THR A 140 -12.17 -4.70 -8.00
CA THR A 140 -12.14 -3.94 -9.25
C THR A 140 -12.66 -4.76 -10.42
N PHE A 141 -12.21 -6.01 -10.53
CA PHE A 141 -12.65 -6.91 -11.59
C PHE A 141 -14.14 -7.24 -11.48
N VAL A 142 -14.65 -7.56 -10.28
CA VAL A 142 -16.07 -7.85 -10.06
C VAL A 142 -16.94 -6.62 -10.35
N ALA A 143 -16.54 -5.44 -9.88
CA ALA A 143 -17.26 -4.19 -10.16
C ALA A 143 -17.32 -3.92 -11.67
N ALA A 144 -16.21 -4.08 -12.38
CA ALA A 144 -16.13 -3.89 -13.82
C ALA A 144 -16.90 -4.96 -14.62
N LEU A 145 -17.02 -6.18 -14.10
CA LEU A 145 -17.87 -7.22 -14.69
C LEU A 145 -19.36 -6.89 -14.58
N GLN A 146 -19.78 -6.30 -13.47
CA GLN A 146 -21.18 -5.98 -13.17
C GLN A 146 -21.64 -4.74 -13.92
N GLU A 147 -20.95 -3.61 -13.74
CA GLU A 147 -21.33 -2.34 -14.38
C GLU A 147 -20.07 -1.52 -14.74
N PRO A 148 -19.53 -1.69 -15.96
CA PRO A 148 -18.30 -1.01 -16.39
C PRO A 148 -18.37 0.52 -16.27
N ARG A 149 -19.56 1.13 -16.46
CA ARG A 149 -19.72 2.60 -16.39
C ARG A 149 -19.46 3.14 -14.98
N VAL A 150 -19.82 2.39 -13.96
CA VAL A 150 -19.56 2.71 -12.56
C VAL A 150 -18.13 2.35 -12.17
N ALA A 151 -17.58 1.28 -12.73
CA ALA A 151 -16.23 0.82 -12.42
C ALA A 151 -15.12 1.72 -13.00
N ILE A 152 -15.34 2.40 -14.14
CA ILE A 152 -14.29 3.24 -14.77
C ILE A 152 -13.80 4.37 -13.84
N PRO A 153 -14.68 5.19 -13.22
CA PRO A 153 -14.25 6.17 -12.22
C PRO A 153 -13.51 5.55 -11.02
N ILE A 154 -13.97 4.40 -10.54
CA ILE A 154 -13.33 3.67 -9.42
C ILE A 154 -11.92 3.23 -9.80
N VAL A 155 -11.74 2.66 -10.99
CA VAL A 155 -10.42 2.26 -11.53
C VAL A 155 -9.48 3.45 -11.65
N ALA A 156 -10.00 4.63 -12.03
CA ALA A 156 -9.20 5.85 -12.07
C ALA A 156 -8.76 6.31 -10.67
N ALA A 157 -9.65 6.23 -9.67
CA ALA A 157 -9.34 6.52 -8.28
C ALA A 157 -8.25 5.59 -7.73
N ILE A 158 -8.41 4.29 -7.97
CA ILE A 158 -7.44 3.24 -7.63
C ILE A 158 -6.09 3.50 -8.30
N ALA A 159 -6.09 3.80 -9.60
CA ALA A 159 -4.84 4.05 -10.32
C ALA A 159 -4.07 5.26 -9.75
N ILE A 160 -4.76 6.26 -9.21
CA ILE A 160 -4.15 7.39 -8.52
C ILE A 160 -3.59 6.97 -7.16
N HIS A 161 -4.29 6.10 -6.43
CA HIS A 161 -3.85 5.54 -5.16
C HIS A 161 -2.56 4.70 -5.28
N ASN A 162 -2.45 3.93 -6.36
CA ASN A 162 -1.37 2.95 -6.56
C ASN A 162 -0.05 3.61 -7.02
N ILE A 163 -0.07 4.84 -7.53
CA ILE A 163 1.15 5.61 -7.82
C ILE A 163 1.99 5.81 -6.55
N PRO A 164 1.48 6.40 -5.45
CA PRO A 164 2.14 6.48 -4.15
C PRO A 164 2.71 5.17 -3.61
N GLU A 165 2.05 4.04 -3.85
CA GLU A 165 2.55 2.71 -3.47
C GLU A 165 3.81 2.33 -4.24
N GLY A 166 3.79 2.61 -5.54
CA GLY A 166 4.97 2.43 -6.39
C GLY A 166 6.17 3.25 -5.92
N ILE A 167 5.93 4.47 -5.44
CA ILE A 167 6.95 5.32 -4.81
C ILE A 167 7.47 4.67 -3.52
N ALA A 168 6.56 4.20 -2.67
CA ALA A 168 6.86 3.60 -1.37
C ALA A 168 7.78 2.38 -1.47
N VAL A 169 7.64 1.59 -2.54
CA VAL A 169 8.51 0.43 -2.82
C VAL A 169 9.82 0.84 -3.51
N SER A 170 9.71 1.62 -4.59
CA SER A 170 10.83 1.81 -5.52
C SER A 170 11.92 2.71 -4.96
N VAL A 171 11.56 3.78 -4.25
CA VAL A 171 12.51 4.75 -3.71
C VAL A 171 13.45 4.10 -2.69
N PRO A 172 13.00 3.43 -1.62
CA PRO A 172 13.92 2.83 -0.64
C PRO A 172 14.78 1.72 -1.27
N ILE A 173 14.25 0.92 -2.20
CA ILE A 173 15.06 -0.07 -2.95
C ILE A 173 16.13 0.59 -3.81
N TYR A 174 15.82 1.71 -4.47
CA TYR A 174 16.81 2.45 -5.26
C TYR A 174 17.92 3.03 -4.37
N TYR A 175 17.59 3.64 -3.24
CA TYR A 175 18.59 4.21 -2.33
C TYR A 175 19.45 3.12 -1.67
N ALA A 176 18.88 1.95 -1.38
CA ALA A 176 19.64 0.80 -0.90
C ALA A 176 20.58 0.22 -1.96
N THR A 177 20.06 -0.05 -3.16
CA THR A 177 20.76 -0.89 -4.16
C THR A 177 21.45 -0.13 -5.28
N GLY A 178 21.12 1.15 -5.48
CA GLY A 178 21.52 1.94 -6.65
C GLY A 178 20.91 1.49 -7.97
N SER A 179 20.07 0.45 -7.99
CA SER A 179 19.56 -0.15 -9.22
C SER A 179 18.11 0.25 -9.48
N LYS A 180 17.91 1.13 -10.47
CA LYS A 180 16.58 1.55 -10.95
C LYS A 180 15.76 0.37 -11.47
N LYS A 181 16.43 -0.61 -12.10
CA LYS A 181 15.79 -1.84 -12.58
C LYS A 181 15.24 -2.68 -11.43
N LYS A 182 15.98 -2.81 -10.31
CA LYS A 182 15.47 -3.51 -9.12
C LYS A 182 14.30 -2.76 -8.50
N ALA A 183 14.44 -1.45 -8.32
CA ALA A 183 13.36 -0.60 -7.81
C ALA A 183 12.05 -0.74 -8.62
N PHE A 184 12.16 -0.67 -9.95
CA PHE A 184 11.04 -0.91 -10.86
C PHE A 184 10.49 -2.32 -10.72
N LEU A 185 11.34 -3.36 -10.74
CA LEU A 185 10.88 -4.76 -10.75
C LEU A 185 10.10 -5.13 -9.48
N TYR A 186 10.55 -4.69 -8.30
CA TYR A 186 9.85 -4.98 -7.04
C TYR A 186 8.49 -4.30 -7.00
N SER A 187 8.43 -3.02 -7.38
CA SER A 187 7.17 -2.27 -7.42
C SER A 187 6.22 -2.78 -8.51
N PHE A 188 6.73 -3.12 -9.68
CA PHE A 188 5.95 -3.71 -10.75
C PHE A 188 5.40 -5.08 -10.34
N ALA A 189 6.23 -5.91 -9.69
CA ALA A 189 5.80 -7.21 -9.19
C ALA A 189 4.72 -7.10 -8.12
N SER A 190 4.78 -6.10 -7.23
CA SER A 190 3.71 -5.87 -6.25
C SER A 190 2.40 -5.42 -6.93
N GLY A 191 2.48 -4.57 -7.96
CA GLY A 191 1.29 -4.15 -8.74
C GLY A 191 0.64 -5.26 -9.58
N LEU A 192 1.41 -6.29 -9.97
CA LEU A 192 0.84 -7.47 -10.66
C LEU A 192 -0.11 -8.30 -9.77
N SER A 193 -0.11 -8.07 -8.46
CA SER A 193 -1.04 -8.76 -7.55
C SER A 193 -2.50 -8.45 -7.83
N GLU A 194 -2.84 -7.27 -8.37
CA GLU A 194 -4.22 -6.94 -8.77
C GLU A 194 -4.75 -7.82 -9.91
N PRO A 195 -4.12 -7.89 -11.10
CA PRO A 195 -4.62 -8.76 -12.17
C PRO A 195 -4.53 -10.25 -11.79
N ILE A 196 -3.58 -10.63 -10.92
CA ILE A 196 -3.54 -11.98 -10.35
C ILE A 196 -4.74 -12.20 -9.42
N GLY A 197 -5.09 -11.23 -8.58
CA GLY A 197 -6.25 -11.22 -7.70
C GLY A 197 -7.56 -11.30 -8.47
N ALA A 198 -7.69 -10.57 -9.57
CA ALA A 198 -8.81 -10.70 -10.51
C ALA A 198 -8.95 -12.13 -11.04
N LEU A 199 -7.85 -12.71 -11.53
CA LEU A 199 -7.87 -14.03 -12.16
C LEU A 199 -8.16 -15.15 -11.14
N ILE A 200 -7.38 -15.20 -10.06
CA ILE A 200 -7.52 -16.23 -9.01
C ILE A 200 -8.83 -16.02 -8.27
N GLY A 201 -9.15 -14.78 -7.95
CA GLY A 201 -10.35 -14.44 -7.21
C GLY A 201 -11.62 -14.78 -7.99
N TYR A 202 -11.68 -14.48 -9.28
CA TYR A 202 -12.81 -14.86 -10.12
C TYR A 202 -12.96 -16.37 -10.28
N LEU A 203 -11.86 -17.10 -10.52
CA LEU A 203 -11.90 -18.53 -10.83
C LEU A 203 -12.07 -19.41 -9.58
N ILE A 204 -11.57 -18.97 -8.43
CA ILE A 204 -11.42 -19.83 -7.24
C ILE A 204 -12.12 -19.24 -6.02
N LEU A 205 -11.96 -17.94 -5.76
CA LEU A 205 -12.38 -17.34 -4.49
C LEU A 205 -13.81 -16.79 -4.50
N MET A 206 -14.39 -16.50 -5.67
CA MET A 206 -15.75 -15.96 -5.80
C MET A 206 -16.81 -16.74 -4.99
N PRO A 207 -16.80 -18.08 -4.90
CA PRO A 207 -17.76 -18.82 -4.08
C PRO A 207 -17.63 -18.57 -2.56
N PHE A 208 -16.47 -18.09 -2.11
CA PHE A 208 -16.16 -17.85 -0.70
C PHE A 208 -16.19 -16.36 -0.32
N MET A 209 -16.11 -15.48 -1.32
CA MET A 209 -16.18 -14.04 -1.12
C MET A 209 -17.63 -13.62 -0.86
N ASN A 210 -17.89 -13.19 0.37
CA ASN A 210 -19.09 -12.48 0.75
C ASN A 210 -18.71 -11.17 1.46
N ASP A 211 -19.69 -10.33 1.74
CA ASP A 211 -19.51 -9.02 2.35
C ASP A 211 -18.77 -9.09 3.70
N THR A 212 -19.00 -10.14 4.49
CA THR A 212 -18.27 -10.36 5.75
C THR A 212 -16.80 -10.62 5.53
N VAL A 213 -16.47 -11.52 4.58
CA VAL A 213 -15.08 -11.85 4.25
C VAL A 213 -14.37 -10.63 3.66
N SER A 214 -15.03 -9.92 2.75
CA SER A 214 -14.50 -8.69 2.14
C SER A 214 -14.24 -7.60 3.19
N GLY A 215 -15.20 -7.35 4.07
CA GLY A 215 -15.06 -6.36 5.14
C GLY A 215 -13.95 -6.70 6.13
N ILE A 216 -13.83 -7.96 6.56
CA ILE A 216 -12.73 -8.41 7.44
C ILE A 216 -11.37 -8.26 6.75
N LEU A 217 -11.25 -8.67 5.48
CA LEU A 217 -9.99 -8.55 4.73
C LEU A 217 -9.59 -7.08 4.56
N ASN A 218 -10.51 -6.21 4.16
CA ASN A 218 -10.25 -4.79 3.98
C ASN A 218 -9.86 -4.10 5.29
N ALA A 219 -10.57 -4.38 6.39
CA ALA A 219 -10.20 -3.84 7.70
C ALA A 219 -8.79 -4.29 8.13
N ALA A 220 -8.45 -5.57 7.95
CA ALA A 220 -7.11 -6.08 8.24
C ALA A 220 -6.03 -5.43 7.37
N VAL A 221 -6.28 -5.26 6.07
CA VAL A 221 -5.38 -4.57 5.14
C VAL A 221 -5.14 -3.12 5.56
N ALA A 222 -6.19 -2.37 5.91
CA ALA A 222 -6.06 -1.01 6.43
C ALA A 222 -5.14 -0.98 7.67
N GLY A 223 -5.28 -1.96 8.56
CA GLY A 223 -4.39 -2.10 9.72
C GLY A 223 -2.93 -2.31 9.33
N ILE A 224 -2.66 -3.21 8.37
CA ILE A 224 -1.32 -3.49 7.86
C ILE A 224 -0.68 -2.22 7.26
N MET A 225 -1.41 -1.50 6.41
CA MET A 225 -0.91 -0.29 5.75
C MET A 225 -0.63 0.85 6.74
N VAL A 226 -1.49 1.04 7.75
CA VAL A 226 -1.23 2.00 8.83
C VAL A 226 0.02 1.62 9.62
N PHE A 227 0.17 0.34 9.98
CA PHE A 227 1.35 -0.14 10.70
C PHE A 227 2.63 0.18 9.91
N ILE A 228 2.73 -0.24 8.65
CA ILE A 228 3.92 0.00 7.81
C ILE A 228 4.19 1.51 7.63
N SER A 229 3.15 2.31 7.49
CA SER A 229 3.32 3.76 7.35
C SER A 229 3.95 4.39 8.59
N VAL A 230 3.52 3.97 9.78
CA VAL A 230 3.99 4.51 11.07
C VAL A 230 5.33 3.92 11.49
N ASP A 231 5.56 2.66 11.16
CA ASP A 231 6.64 1.84 11.71
C ASP A 231 7.85 1.73 10.77
N GLU A 232 7.62 1.82 9.47
CA GLU A 232 8.67 1.67 8.45
C GLU A 232 8.87 2.97 7.65
N LEU A 233 7.82 3.49 7.00
CA LEU A 233 7.95 4.60 6.06
C LEU A 233 8.27 5.94 6.75
N LEU A 234 7.49 6.31 7.77
CA LEU A 234 7.67 7.59 8.46
C LEU A 234 8.98 7.65 9.26
N PRO A 235 9.40 6.59 9.98
CA PRO A 235 10.72 6.55 10.64
C PRO A 235 11.85 6.64 9.61
N SER A 236 11.78 5.87 8.51
CA SER A 236 12.77 5.96 7.42
C SER A 236 12.81 7.36 6.78
N ALA A 237 11.66 8.02 6.60
CA ALA A 237 11.61 9.38 6.07
C ALA A 237 12.33 10.39 6.98
N ARG A 238 12.28 10.18 8.31
CA ARG A 238 12.91 11.05 9.32
C ARG A 238 14.38 10.74 9.55
N GLU A 239 14.76 9.47 9.52
CA GLU A 239 16.12 9.01 9.77
C GLU A 239 17.07 9.43 8.64
N TYR A 240 16.64 9.27 7.39
CA TYR A 240 17.49 9.47 6.23
C TYR A 240 17.44 10.88 5.63
N GLY A 241 16.58 11.77 6.12
CA GLY A 241 16.51 13.14 5.62
C GLY A 241 15.96 14.15 6.63
N GLU A 242 15.45 15.28 6.14
CA GLU A 242 15.07 16.38 7.03
C GLU A 242 13.69 16.12 7.66
N HIS A 243 13.63 16.18 8.99
CA HIS A 243 12.40 15.94 9.76
C HIS A 243 11.18 16.71 9.21
N HIS A 244 11.31 18.02 8.96
CA HIS A 244 10.21 18.82 8.43
C HIS A 244 9.76 18.41 7.02
N LEU A 245 10.68 17.99 6.15
CA LEU A 245 10.32 17.53 4.80
C LEU A 245 9.52 16.24 4.84
N SER A 246 9.81 15.34 5.79
CA SER A 246 9.00 14.12 5.99
C SER A 246 7.54 14.47 6.35
N ILE A 247 7.34 15.47 7.22
CA ILE A 247 6.00 15.91 7.64
C ILE A 247 5.27 16.63 6.52
N TYR A 248 5.95 17.53 5.79
CA TYR A 248 5.34 18.20 4.64
C TYR A 248 4.98 17.22 3.54
N GLY A 249 5.84 16.23 3.28
CA GLY A 249 5.52 15.11 2.40
C GLY A 249 4.26 14.40 2.84
N MET A 250 4.19 14.00 4.12
CA MET A 250 3.03 13.32 4.70
C MET A 250 1.73 14.13 4.54
N VAL A 251 1.74 15.40 4.94
CA VAL A 251 0.57 16.28 4.80
C VAL A 251 0.17 16.46 3.33
N ALA A 252 1.14 16.62 2.43
CA ALA A 252 0.87 16.71 1.00
C ALA A 252 0.27 15.40 0.45
N GLY A 253 0.76 14.24 0.88
CA GLY A 253 0.21 12.93 0.53
C GLY A 253 -1.23 12.77 0.97
N MET A 254 -1.52 13.11 2.23
CA MET A 254 -2.89 13.12 2.75
C MET A 254 -3.79 14.06 1.96
N ALA A 255 -3.33 15.27 1.63
CA ALA A 255 -4.11 16.25 0.88
C ALA A 255 -4.38 15.81 -0.57
N VAL A 256 -3.38 15.26 -1.27
CA VAL A 256 -3.55 14.71 -2.63
C VAL A 256 -4.59 13.60 -2.62
N MET A 257 -4.52 12.70 -1.63
CA MET A 257 -5.47 11.61 -1.52
C MET A 257 -6.88 12.08 -1.13
N ALA A 258 -6.99 13.07 -0.24
CA ALA A 258 -8.27 13.68 0.10
C ALA A 258 -8.95 14.29 -1.14
N ILE A 259 -8.18 15.01 -1.95
CA ILE A 259 -8.66 15.62 -3.19
C ILE A 259 -9.02 14.53 -4.21
N SER A 260 -8.22 13.48 -4.36
CA SER A 260 -8.53 12.40 -5.30
C SER A 260 -9.85 11.73 -4.93
N LEU A 261 -10.05 11.34 -3.66
CA LEU A 261 -11.33 10.78 -3.23
C LEU A 261 -12.51 11.71 -3.49
N TRP A 262 -12.35 13.01 -3.19
CA TRP A 262 -13.39 14.00 -3.46
C TRP A 262 -13.78 14.12 -4.95
N LEU A 263 -12.82 13.93 -5.87
CA LEU A 263 -13.08 14.02 -7.31
C LEU A 263 -13.95 12.87 -7.86
N PHE A 264 -14.10 11.76 -7.11
CA PHE A 264 -14.81 10.55 -7.56
C PHE A 264 -16.11 10.27 -6.80
N ILE A 265 -16.56 11.19 -5.94
CA ILE A 265 -17.88 11.19 -5.29
C ILE A 265 -18.85 12.06 -6.10
#